data_AF-A0A8R1IK08-F1
#
_entry.id   AF-A0A8R1IK08-F1
#
_cell.length_a   1.000
_cell.length_b   1.000
_cell.length_c   1.000
_cell.angle_alpha   90.00
_cell.angle_beta   90.00
_cell.angle_gamma   90.00
#
_symmetry.space_group_name_H-M   'P 1'
#
loop_
_entity.id
_entity.type
_entity.pdbx_description
1 polymer ?
#
loop_
_entity_poly.entity_id
_entity_poly.type
_entity_poly.pdbx_seq_one_letter_code
_entity_poly.pdbx_strand_id
1 'polypeptide(L)'
;MALADKMKNLSSLNIQMAGYSWDNFFLLNNSMNTFIARIQEDSSKLLFEEHNLKSFADAVSSLDNVKIPPLNFELMVSSLDRLKSSSLELSLEVAALKQSIESLEGLEYAVMRKHGALPKLIRQAASFFQSFFSKQPEMKG
;
A
#
# COMPACT_ATOMS: atom_id res chain seq x y z
N MET A 1 19.26 -18.81 -6.61
CA MET A 1 20.09 -17.64 -6.99
C MET A 1 19.16 -16.44 -7.03
N ALA A 2 19.58 -15.25 -6.58
CA ALA A 2 18.68 -14.09 -6.60
C ALA A 2 18.34 -13.68 -8.04
N LEU A 3 17.17 -13.10 -8.27
CA LEU A 3 16.75 -12.61 -9.60
C LEU A 3 17.83 -11.71 -10.22
N ALA A 4 18.37 -10.79 -9.41
CA ALA A 4 19.44 -9.88 -9.81
C ALA A 4 20.69 -10.59 -10.33
N ASP A 5 21.03 -11.77 -9.80
CA ASP A 5 22.20 -12.52 -10.26
C ASP A 5 21.94 -13.27 -11.56
N LYS A 6 20.73 -13.84 -11.73
CA LYS A 6 20.34 -14.45 -13.00
C LYS A 6 20.24 -13.41 -14.13
N MET A 7 19.84 -12.20 -13.80
CA MET A 7 19.74 -11.10 -14.76
C MET A 7 21.10 -10.63 -15.29
N LYS A 8 22.19 -10.73 -14.51
CA LYS A 8 23.55 -10.40 -14.98
C LYS A 8 24.00 -11.29 -16.16
N ASN A 9 23.38 -12.45 -16.32
CA ASN A 9 23.67 -13.39 -17.39
C ASN A 9 22.77 -13.21 -18.63
N LEU A 10 21.82 -12.26 -18.60
CA LEU A 10 20.99 -11.93 -19.75
C LEU A 10 21.74 -11.00 -20.72
N SER A 11 21.39 -11.08 -22.01
CA SER A 11 21.87 -10.12 -23.00
C SER A 11 21.34 -8.71 -22.68
N SER A 12 22.15 -7.69 -22.99
CA SER A 12 21.75 -6.28 -22.89
C SER A 12 20.50 -5.96 -23.71
N LEU A 13 20.27 -6.69 -24.81
CA LEU A 13 19.07 -6.60 -25.65
C LEU A 13 17.83 -7.10 -24.91
N ASN A 14 17.89 -8.26 -24.24
CA ASN A 14 16.78 -8.76 -23.43
C ASN A 14 16.45 -7.78 -22.29
N ILE A 15 17.49 -7.14 -21.74
CA ILE A 15 17.34 -6.14 -20.68
C ILE A 15 16.68 -4.86 -21.22
N GLN A 16 17.05 -4.39 -22.41
CA GLN A 16 16.45 -3.19 -23.01
C GLN A 16 15.03 -3.42 -23.51
N MET A 17 14.75 -4.55 -24.18
CA MET A 17 13.44 -4.85 -24.77
C MET A 17 12.33 -4.98 -23.72
N ALA A 18 12.67 -5.38 -22.50
CA ALA A 18 11.68 -5.52 -21.44
C ALA A 18 11.21 -4.19 -20.84
N GLY A 19 11.88 -3.06 -21.16
CA GLY A 19 11.43 -1.71 -20.79
C GLY A 19 11.21 -1.57 -19.28
N TYR A 20 12.21 -1.95 -18.48
CA TYR A 20 12.05 -2.09 -17.03
C TYR A 20 11.91 -0.77 -16.33
N SER A 21 11.09 -0.82 -15.29
CA SER A 21 10.89 0.29 -14.36
C SER A 21 11.78 0.13 -13.14
N TRP A 22 13.09 -0.12 -13.34
CA TRP A 22 14.05 -0.33 -12.24
C TRP A 22 14.06 0.81 -11.24
N ASP A 23 13.82 2.03 -11.71
CA ASP A 23 13.67 3.19 -10.85
C ASP A 23 12.55 2.99 -9.81
N ASN A 24 11.43 2.34 -10.15
CA ASN A 24 10.37 2.03 -9.18
C ASN A 24 10.83 1.00 -8.13
N PHE A 25 11.57 -0.04 -8.54
CA PHE A 25 12.13 -1.03 -7.61
C PHE A 25 13.19 -0.41 -6.69
N PHE A 26 14.04 0.45 -7.24
CA PHE A 26 15.06 1.17 -6.48
C PHE A 26 14.44 2.18 -5.52
N LEU A 27 13.43 2.92 -5.97
CA LEU A 27 12.63 3.82 -5.13
C LEU A 27 11.95 3.05 -4.01
N LEU A 28 11.32 1.90 -4.29
CA LEU A 28 10.75 1.03 -3.26
C LEU A 28 11.83 0.65 -2.24
N ASN A 29 12.93 0.05 -2.68
CA ASN A 29 13.99 -0.42 -1.78
C ASN A 29 14.55 0.69 -0.87
N ASN A 30 14.79 1.89 -1.43
CA ASN A 30 15.36 3.00 -0.67
C ASN A 30 14.34 3.67 0.26
N SER A 31 13.09 3.75 -0.17
CA SER A 31 12.05 4.43 0.60
C SER A 31 11.44 3.55 1.70
N MET A 32 11.51 2.22 1.57
CA MET A 32 10.87 1.29 2.50
C MET A 32 11.42 1.37 3.92
N ASN A 33 12.74 1.49 4.09
CA ASN A 33 13.31 1.63 5.45
C ASN A 33 12.79 2.90 6.16
N THR A 34 12.68 4.00 5.41
CA THR A 34 12.15 5.27 5.94
C THR A 34 10.65 5.17 6.22
N PHE A 35 9.90 4.51 5.33
CA PHE A 35 8.47 4.29 5.48
C PHE A 35 8.15 3.40 6.70
N ILE A 36 8.87 2.29 6.87
CA ILE A 36 8.72 1.36 8.01
C ILE A 36 9.00 2.10 9.33
N ALA A 37 10.12 2.82 9.41
CA ALA A 37 10.48 3.56 10.61
C ALA A 37 9.40 4.58 11.00
N ARG A 38 8.84 5.31 10.03
CA ARG A 38 7.74 6.27 10.26
C ARG A 38 6.46 5.60 10.70
N ILE A 39 6.06 4.50 10.06
CA ILE A 39 4.86 3.75 10.50
C ILE A 39 5.04 3.27 11.93
N GLN A 40 6.20 2.72 12.29
CA GLN A 40 6.45 2.26 13.65
C GLN A 40 6.38 3.42 14.65
N GLU A 41 6.97 4.57 14.31
CA GLU A 41 6.90 5.77 15.14
C GLU A 41 5.46 6.30 15.29
N ASP A 42 4.72 6.44 14.20
CA ASP A 42 3.37 7.02 14.21
C ASP A 42 2.32 6.05 14.76
N SER A 43 2.48 4.74 14.53
CA SER A 43 1.60 3.71 15.12
C SER A 43 1.78 3.59 16.63
N SER A 44 3.01 3.79 17.14
CA SER A 44 3.25 3.83 18.58
C SER A 44 2.56 5.00 19.29
N LYS A 45 2.15 6.02 18.53
CA LYS A 45 1.44 7.22 18.98
C LYS A 45 -0.07 7.16 18.73
N LEU A 46 -0.60 6.06 18.20
CA LEU A 46 -2.04 5.86 18.04
C LEU A 46 -2.70 5.71 19.42
N LEU A 47 -3.17 6.83 19.95
CA LEU A 47 -3.93 6.88 21.18
C LEU A 47 -5.42 6.94 20.84
N PHE A 48 -6.18 6.00 21.39
CA PHE A 48 -7.63 6.04 21.34
C PHE A 48 -8.12 6.72 22.62
N GLU A 49 -8.48 8.00 22.51
CA GLU A 49 -8.99 8.75 23.67
C GLU A 49 -10.33 8.18 24.15
N GLU A 50 -11.17 7.69 23.23
CA GLU A 50 -12.48 7.12 23.54
C GLU A 50 -12.82 5.96 22.60
N HIS A 51 -13.66 5.02 23.05
CA HIS A 51 -14.16 3.90 22.23
C HIS A 51 -15.32 4.32 21.32
N ASN A 52 -15.12 5.32 20.47
CA ASN A 52 -16.11 5.75 19.50
C ASN A 52 -15.51 6.04 18.12
N LEU A 53 -16.39 6.12 17.12
CA LEU A 53 -16.01 6.31 15.72
C LEU A 53 -15.30 7.64 15.46
N LYS A 54 -15.54 8.67 16.28
CA LYS A 54 -14.89 9.97 16.15
C LYS A 54 -13.43 9.88 16.58
N SER A 55 -13.16 9.37 17.78
CA SER A 55 -11.79 9.16 18.27
C SER A 55 -11.03 8.15 17.41
N PHE A 56 -11.71 7.14 16.85
CA PHE A 56 -11.13 6.26 15.82
C PHE A 56 -10.74 7.03 14.55
N ALA A 57 -11.61 7.90 14.03
CA ALA A 57 -11.31 8.72 12.85
C ALA A 57 -10.13 9.68 13.09
N ASP A 58 -10.02 10.26 14.28
CA ASP A 58 -8.95 11.20 14.63
C ASP A 58 -7.60 10.47 14.80
N ALA A 59 -7.59 9.32 15.49
CA ALA A 59 -6.42 8.45 15.57
C ALA A 59 -5.96 8.01 14.17
N VAL A 60 -6.88 7.57 13.32
CA VAL A 60 -6.62 7.20 11.92
C VAL A 60 -6.12 8.44 11.13
N SER A 61 -6.66 9.64 11.33
CA SER A 61 -6.20 10.84 10.60
C SER A 61 -4.70 11.14 10.82
N SER A 62 -4.11 10.74 11.96
CA SER A 62 -2.68 10.94 12.22
C SER A 62 -1.77 10.28 11.17
N LEU A 63 -2.22 9.18 10.58
CA LEU A 63 -1.45 8.44 9.58
C LEU A 63 -1.54 9.06 8.18
N ASP A 64 -2.40 10.06 7.95
CA ASP A 64 -2.53 10.71 6.65
C ASP A 64 -1.27 11.54 6.29
N ASN A 65 -0.48 11.92 7.31
CA ASN A 65 0.79 12.63 7.14
C ASN A 65 1.96 11.70 6.78
N VAL A 66 1.77 10.38 6.83
CA VAL A 66 2.82 9.43 6.44
C VAL A 66 3.10 9.59 4.95
N LYS A 67 4.35 9.93 4.62
CA LYS A 67 4.81 10.00 3.24
C LYS A 67 4.90 8.60 2.68
N ILE A 68 3.89 8.21 1.92
CA ILE A 68 3.90 6.94 1.20
C ILE A 68 4.73 7.08 -0.07
N PRO A 69 5.63 6.13 -0.36
CA PRO A 69 6.39 6.15 -1.59
C PRO A 69 5.45 6.12 -2.82
N PRO A 70 5.70 6.93 -3.86
CA PRO A 70 4.93 6.87 -5.09
C PRO A 70 5.31 5.61 -5.85
N LEU A 71 4.62 4.51 -5.58
CA LEU A 71 4.83 3.23 -6.22
C LEU A 71 3.82 3.06 -7.36
N ASN A 72 4.28 2.63 -8.53
CA ASN A 72 3.41 2.22 -9.61
C ASN A 72 3.41 0.69 -9.71
N PHE A 73 2.52 0.06 -8.95
CA PHE A 73 2.41 -1.39 -8.85
C PHE A 73 2.07 -2.03 -10.21
N GLU A 74 1.16 -1.43 -10.98
CA GLU A 74 0.80 -1.87 -12.33
C GLU A 74 2.02 -1.91 -13.26
N LEU A 75 2.83 -0.84 -13.23
CA LEU A 75 4.03 -0.74 -14.03
C LEU A 75 5.13 -1.72 -13.58
N MET A 76 5.26 -1.98 -12.28
CA MET A 76 6.18 -2.99 -11.74
C MET A 76 5.78 -4.40 -12.16
N VAL A 77 4.50 -4.76 -12.06
CA VAL A 77 3.96 -6.06 -12.46
C VAL A 77 4.13 -6.30 -13.96
N SER A 78 3.77 -5.31 -14.80
CA SER A 78 3.93 -5.41 -16.25
C SER A 78 5.41 -5.52 -16.67
N SER A 79 6.32 -4.83 -15.98
CA SER A 79 7.77 -4.98 -16.19
C SER A 79 8.26 -6.41 -15.89
N LEU A 80 7.70 -7.04 -14.86
CA LEU A 80 8.02 -8.42 -14.51
C LEU A 80 7.45 -9.43 -15.50
N ASP A 81 6.25 -9.20 -16.02
CA ASP A 81 5.67 -10.07 -17.06
C ASP A 81 6.49 -10.02 -18.36
N ARG A 82 6.98 -8.83 -18.74
CA ARG A 82 7.94 -8.69 -19.85
C ARG A 82 9.25 -9.43 -19.56
N LEU A 83 9.80 -9.32 -18.35
CA LEU A 83 11.00 -10.05 -17.94
C LEU A 83 10.82 -11.56 -18.08
N LYS A 84 9.70 -12.09 -17.57
CA LYS A 84 9.34 -13.51 -17.68
C LYS A 84 9.20 -13.96 -19.13
N SER A 85 8.63 -13.13 -20.00
CA SER A 85 8.49 -13.45 -21.43
C SER A 85 9.83 -13.50 -22.17
N SER A 86 10.83 -12.74 -21.71
CA SER A 86 12.16 -12.66 -22.34
C SER A 86 13.08 -13.83 -21.98
N SER A 87 12.82 -14.54 -20.87
CA SER A 87 13.59 -15.72 -20.48
C SER A 87 12.80 -16.64 -19.55
N LEU A 88 12.59 -17.88 -20.01
CA LEU A 88 11.96 -18.95 -19.23
C LEU A 88 12.72 -19.28 -17.94
N GLU A 89 14.04 -19.11 -17.94
CA GLU A 89 14.92 -19.42 -16.80
C GLU A 89 14.70 -18.50 -15.59
N LEU A 90 14.00 -17.37 -15.78
CA LEU A 90 13.66 -16.39 -14.74
C LEU A 90 12.26 -16.57 -14.18
N SER A 91 11.45 -17.46 -14.75
CA SER A 91 10.01 -17.56 -14.48
C SER A 91 9.70 -17.76 -12.99
N LEU A 92 10.51 -18.59 -12.30
CA LEU A 92 10.36 -18.87 -10.87
C LEU A 92 10.68 -17.64 -10.01
N GLU A 93 11.81 -16.99 -10.24
CA GLU A 93 12.21 -15.80 -9.48
C GLU A 93 11.29 -14.61 -9.75
N VAL A 94 10.82 -14.46 -10.98
CA VAL A 94 9.81 -13.45 -11.34
C VAL A 94 8.50 -13.72 -10.60
N ALA A 95 8.02 -14.96 -10.55
CA ALA A 95 6.81 -15.31 -9.82
C ALA A 95 6.95 -15.00 -8.32
N ALA A 96 8.08 -15.34 -7.71
CA ALA A 96 8.34 -15.03 -6.30
C ALA A 96 8.37 -13.52 -6.02
N LEU A 97 8.97 -12.73 -6.91
CA LEU A 97 8.98 -11.28 -6.78
C LEU A 97 7.59 -10.67 -6.97
N LYS A 98 6.79 -11.15 -7.93
CA LYS A 98 5.39 -10.74 -8.10
C LYS A 98 4.58 -10.99 -6.84
N GLN A 99 4.68 -12.20 -6.27
CA GLN A 99 3.99 -12.54 -5.02
C GLN A 99 4.41 -11.61 -3.86
N SER A 100 5.68 -11.22 -3.81
CA SER A 100 6.16 -10.27 -2.80
C SER A 100 5.57 -8.87 -3.00
N ILE A 101 5.42 -8.42 -4.24
CA ILE A 101 4.78 -7.13 -4.57
C ILE A 101 3.28 -7.17 -4.26
N GLU A 102 2.60 -8.26 -4.59
CA GLU A 102 1.19 -8.48 -4.28
C GLU A 102 0.93 -8.45 -2.76
N SER A 103 1.88 -8.92 -1.94
CA SER A 103 1.79 -8.80 -0.48
C SER A 103 1.79 -7.36 0.03
N LEU A 104 2.13 -6.39 -0.82
CA LEU A 104 2.10 -4.96 -0.53
C LEU A 104 0.76 -4.29 -0.90
N GLU A 105 -0.31 -5.05 -1.16
CA GLU A 105 -1.66 -4.50 -1.44
C GLU A 105 -2.14 -3.50 -0.36
N GLY A 106 -1.79 -3.74 0.91
CA GLY A 106 -2.10 -2.80 2.00
C GLY A 106 -1.41 -1.43 1.89
N LEU A 107 -0.27 -1.34 1.20
CA LEU A 107 0.42 -0.09 0.88
C LEU A 107 -0.34 0.69 -0.19
N GLU A 108 -0.93 0.01 -1.18
CA GLU A 108 -1.78 0.63 -2.20
C GLU A 108 -3.03 1.24 -1.56
N TYR A 109 -3.67 0.52 -0.64
CA TYR A 109 -4.77 1.06 0.16
C TYR A 109 -4.34 2.29 0.99
N ALA A 110 -3.14 2.25 1.58
CA ALA A 110 -2.61 3.38 2.31
C ALA A 110 -2.36 4.60 1.41
N VAL A 111 -1.88 4.42 0.16
CA VAL A 111 -1.75 5.51 -0.83
C VAL A 111 -3.09 6.16 -1.08
N MET A 112 -4.14 5.37 -1.30
CA MET A 112 -5.49 5.87 -1.52
C MET A 112 -6.04 6.62 -0.30
N ARG A 113 -5.76 6.12 0.91
CA ARG A 113 -6.17 6.74 2.17
C ARG A 113 -5.61 8.14 2.36
N LYS A 114 -4.36 8.39 1.94
CA LYS A 114 -3.65 9.68 2.09
C LYS A 114 -4.44 10.88 1.57
N HIS A 115 -5.42 10.68 0.69
CA HIS A 115 -6.32 11.72 0.22
C HIS A 115 -7.41 12.12 1.24
N GLY A 116 -7.35 11.64 2.48
CA GLY A 116 -8.27 12.02 3.57
C GLY A 116 -9.69 11.47 3.41
N ALA A 117 -9.91 10.55 2.45
CA ALA A 117 -11.22 9.98 2.18
C ALA A 117 -11.72 9.11 3.35
N LEU A 118 -10.83 8.30 3.93
CA LEU A 118 -11.21 7.34 4.97
C LEU A 118 -11.66 8.02 6.28
N PRO A 119 -10.91 8.96 6.88
CA PRO A 119 -11.39 9.64 8.10
C PRO A 119 -12.69 10.42 7.88
N LYS A 120 -12.88 10.99 6.67
CA LYS A 120 -14.12 11.69 6.32
C LYS A 120 -15.32 10.74 6.31
N LEU A 121 -15.19 9.57 5.68
CA LEU A 121 -16.24 8.54 5.66
C LEU A 121 -16.58 8.04 7.07
N ILE A 122 -15.56 7.79 7.90
CA ILE A 122 -15.76 7.35 9.30
C ILE A 122 -16.53 8.41 10.09
N ARG A 123 -16.17 9.70 9.96
CA ARG A 123 -16.90 10.80 10.61
C ARG A 123 -18.35 10.90 10.14
N GLN A 124 -18.61 10.73 8.84
CA GLN A 124 -19.97 10.71 8.31
C GLN A 124 -20.79 9.54 8.88
N ALA A 125 -20.21 8.34 8.97
CA ALA A 125 -20.86 7.19 9.61
C ALA A 125 -21.17 7.45 11.09
N ALA A 126 -20.24 8.06 11.83
CA ALA A 126 -20.45 8.45 13.22
C ALA A 126 -21.66 9.38 13.37
N SER A 127 -21.75 10.44 12.56
CA SER A 127 -22.88 11.36 12.56
C SER A 127 -24.21 10.68 12.20
N PHE A 128 -24.18 9.79 11.19
CA PHE A 128 -25.37 9.03 10.80
C PHE A 128 -25.87 8.15 11.95
N PHE A 129 -25.01 7.33 12.55
CA PHE A 129 -25.42 6.42 13.63
C PHE A 129 -25.91 7.20 14.86
N GLN A 130 -25.23 8.29 15.23
CA GLN A 130 -25.70 9.14 16.31
C GLN A 130 -27.12 9.66 16.04
N SER A 131 -27.39 10.15 14.82
CA SER A 131 -28.72 10.62 14.44
C SER A 131 -29.76 9.49 14.40
N PHE A 132 -29.41 8.35 13.82
CA PHE A 132 -30.30 7.20 13.69
C PHE A 132 -30.73 6.66 15.04
N PHE A 133 -29.78 6.41 15.95
CA PHE A 133 -30.06 5.86 17.27
C PHE A 133 -30.62 6.89 18.27
N SER A 134 -30.48 8.19 18.00
CA SER A 134 -31.14 9.24 18.81
C SER A 134 -32.65 9.26 18.63
N LYS A 135 -33.16 8.72 17.52
CA LYS A 135 -34.59 8.56 17.26
C LYS A 135 -35.03 7.21 17.82
N GLN A 136 -35.50 7.18 19.07
CA GLN A 136 -36.18 6.00 19.57
C GLN A 136 -37.49 5.79 18.79
N PRO A 137 -37.86 4.55 18.43
CA PRO A 137 -39.21 4.26 18.00
C PRO A 137 -40.16 4.59 19.15
N GLU A 138 -41.21 5.37 18.90
CA GLU A 138 -42.31 5.49 19.85
C GLU A 138 -42.92 4.09 20.04
N MET A 139 -42.54 3.40 21.11
CA MET A 139 -43.25 2.21 21.55
C MET A 139 -44.57 2.68 22.14
N LYS A 140 -45.62 2.69 21.31
CA LYS A 140 -46.99 2.82 21.79
C LYS A 140 -47.29 1.58 22.63
N GLY A 141 -47.31 1.75 23.95
CA GLY A 141 -47.83 0.77 24.90
C GLY A 141 -49.34 0.61 24.78
#